data_AF-F0GDJ5-F1
#
_entry.id   AF-F0GDJ5-F1
#
_cell.length_a   1.000
_cell.length_b   1.000
_cell.length_c   1.000
_cell.angle_alpha   90.00
_cell.angle_beta   90.00
_cell.angle_gamma   90.00
#
_symmetry.space_group_name_H-M   'P 1'
#
loop_
_entity.id
_entity.type
_entity.pdbx_description
1 polymer ?
#
loop_
_entity_poly.entity_id
_entity_poly.type
_entity_poly.pdbx_seq_one_letter_code
_entity_poly.pdbx_strand_id
1 'polypeptide(L)' 'VNSSYFIVHGRIQHDRAEVDRTSLVYRDPTTHSTRVVRIRDQL' A
#
# COMPACT_ATOMS: atom_id res chain seq x y z
N VAL A 1 4.86 19.79 7.03
CA VAL A 1 4.35 18.56 7.67
C VAL A 1 4.92 17.39 6.90
N ASN A 2 5.75 16.55 7.53
CA ASN A 2 6.19 15.29 6.93
C ASN A 2 5.29 14.18 7.48
N SER A 3 4.66 13.41 6.60
CA SER A 3 3.95 12.19 6.99
C SER A 3 4.87 10.99 6.77
N SER A 4 4.86 10.05 7.72
CA SER A 4 5.45 8.72 7.55
C SER A 4 4.45 7.70 7.02
N TYR A 5 3.18 8.07 6.89
CA TYR A 5 2.09 7.20 6.43
C TYR A 5 1.56 7.66 5.07
N PHE A 6 1.38 6.70 4.17
CA PHE A 6 0.97 6.93 2.80
C PHE A 6 -0.11 5.93 2.40
N ILE A 7 -1.13 6.40 1.68
CA ILE A 7 -2.11 5.52 1.04
C ILE A 7 -1.64 5.26 -0.39
N VAL A 8 -1.54 3.99 -0.76
CA VAL A 8 -1.18 3.55 -2.11
C VAL A 8 -2.35 2.79 -2.70
N HIS A 9 -2.88 3.31 -3.81
CA HIS A 9 -3.87 2.62 -4.62
C HIS A 9 -3.17 1.87 -5.74
N GLY A 10 -3.51 0.60 -5.93
CA GLY A 10 -2.95 -0.23 -6.98
C GLY A 10 -3.97 -1.20 -7.51
N ARG A 11 -3.79 -1.60 -8.76
CA ARG A 11 -4.58 -2.64 -9.43
C ARG A 11 -3.68 -3.84 -9.67
N ILE A 12 -4.07 -4.99 -9.16
CA ILE A 12 -3.35 -6.25 -9.34
C ILE A 12 -4.11 -7.07 -10.37
N GLN A 13 -3.43 -7.43 -11.45
CA GLN A 13 -3.96 -8.30 -12.50
C GLN A 13 -3.19 -9.61 -12.52
N HIS A 14 -3.91 -10.72 -12.53
CA HIS A 14 -3.36 -12.06 -12.67
C HIS A 14 -4.32 -12.91 -13.49
N ASP A 15 -3.91 -13.31 -14.69
CA ASP A 15 -4.77 -13.91 -15.72
C ASP A 15 -6.04 -13.09 -15.97
N ARG A 16 -7.22 -13.63 -15.64
CA ARG A 16 -8.53 -12.95 -15.76
C ARG A 16 -8.99 -12.32 -14.44
N ALA A 17 -8.23 -12.48 -13.36
CA ALA A 17 -8.55 -11.89 -12.07
C ALA A 17 -7.96 -10.48 -11.98
N GLU A 18 -8.79 -9.55 -11.51
CA GLU A 18 -8.41 -8.17 -11.24
C GLU A 18 -8.86 -7.81 -9.83
N VAL A 19 -7.97 -7.19 -9.06
CA VAL A 19 -8.26 -6.73 -7.70
C VAL A 19 -7.74 -5.31 -7.55
N ASP A 20 -8.64 -4.40 -7.19
CA ASP A 20 -8.25 -3.06 -6.75
C ASP A 20 -7.88 -3.11 -5.26
N ARG A 21 -6.66 -2.70 -4.95
CA ARG A 21 -6.05 -2.75 -3.61
C ARG A 21 -5.72 -1.36 -3.12
N THR A 22 -6.18 -1.06 -1.92
CA THR A 22 -5.74 0.12 -1.15
C THR A 22 -4.84 -0.34 -0.01
N SER A 23 -3.60 0.15 0.02
CA SER A 23 -2.60 -0.19 1.04
C SER A 23 -2.25 1.03 1.88
N LEU A 24 -2.13 0.85 3.20
CA LEU A 24 -1.46 1.80 4.08
C LEU A 24 0.01 1.40 4.19
N VAL A 25 0.89 2.31 3.80
CA VAL A 25 2.34 2.14 3.84
C VAL A 25 2.91 3.04 4.91
N TYR A 26 3.82 2.49 5.71
CA TYR A 26 4.65 3.24 6.64
C TYR A 26 6.09 3.29 6.13
N ARG A 27 6.66 4.50 6.08
CA ARG A 27 8.07 4.78 5.84
C ARG A 27 8.71 5.16 7.17
N ASP A 28 9.61 4.32 7.66
CA ASP A 28 10.41 4.63 8.85
C ASP A 28 11.36 5.80 8.53
N PRO A 29 11.27 6.94 9.24
CA PRO A 29 12.09 8.11 8.94
C PRO A 29 13.56 7.95 9.38
N THR A 30 13.85 7.01 10.28
CA THR A 30 15.19 6.78 10.81
C THR A 30 15.95 5.79 9.94
N THR A 31 15.32 4.67 9.60
CA THR A 31 15.94 3.57 8.85
C THR A 31 15.63 3.63 7.36
N HIS A 32 14.72 4.50 6.92
CA HIS A 32 14.22 4.58 5.54
C HIS A 32 13.58 3.27 5.02
N SER A 33 13.28 2.34 5.93
CA SER A 33 12.58 1.10 5.60
C SER A 33 11.11 1.38 5.26
N THR A 34 10.57 0.61 4.32
CA THR A 34 9.17 0.73 3.88
C THR A 34 8.44 -0.56 4.21
N ARG A 35 7.29 -0.46 4.87
CA ARG A 35 6.44 -1.62 5.21
C ARG A 35 4.98 -1.35 4.89
N VAL A 36 4.29 -2.38 4.40
CA VAL A 36 2.83 -2.37 4.29
C VAL A 36 2.27 -2.73 5.67
N VAL A 37 1.45 -1.85 6.23
CA VAL A 37 0.88 -2.05 7.58
C VAL A 37 -0.59 -2.43 7.55
N ARG A 38 -1.28 -2.16 6.43
CA ARG A 38 -2.66 -2.59 6.21
C ARG A 38 -2.93 -2.74 4.72
N ILE A 39 -3.75 -3.73 4.38
CA ILE A 39 -4.29 -3.95 3.04
C ILE A 39 -5.82 -3.96 3.14
N ARG A 40 -6.47 -3.39 2.14
CA ARG A 40 -7.90 -3.57 1.87
C ARG A 40 -8.08 -3.82 0.38
N ASP A 41 -8.64 -4.97 0.06
CA ASP A 41 -9.00 -5.35 -1.29
C ASP A 41 -10.47 -5.02 -1.54
N GLN A 42 -10.78 -4.57 -2.76
CA GLN A 42 -12.13 -4.40 -3.27
C GLN A 42 -12.32 -5.42 -4.40
N LEU A 43 -13.40 -6.19 -4.30
CA LEU A 43 -13.87 -7.14 -5.30
C LEU A 43 -14.90 -6.47 -6.21
#